data_AF-A0A6C0EBA0-F1
#
_entry.id   AF-A0A6C0EBA0-F1
#
_cell.length_a   1.000
_cell.length_b   1.000
_cell.length_c   1.000
_cell.angle_alpha   90.00
_cell.angle_beta   90.00
_cell.angle_gamma   90.00
#
_symmetry.space_group_name_H-M   'P 1'
#
loop_
_entity.id
_entity.type
_entity.pdbx_description
1 polymer ?
#
loop_
_entity_poly.entity_id
_entity_poly.type
_entity_poly.pdbx_seq_one_letter_code
_entity_poly.pdbx_strand_id
1 'polypeptide(L)'
;MSNKMLYIPTNSDYPNSVNPLVEFVKDLEMKKETLRNAYNNKLINLQDQVYSHQSDDIILKQQLDNEIKNYLKTDEESFKKIRLTHDQELRNLSDQHIKFEHKTQENKKINNFTGIKSQYNDLDIALLPHNHPDSYQLTINNKCLSVKDQNSYGLVTCNKYDNSQRFKISSIDSDAAYYDQYKLKPDEKHQGAFSYNLIKSSLSGACLETDEDGLYLKPCKDVINQRWNASNSNNMKC
;
A
#
# COMPACT_ATOMS: atom_id res chain seq x y z
N MET A 1 -87.12 -69.63 -76.04
CA MET A 1 -86.92 -70.48 -74.83
C MET A 1 -85.60 -71.22 -75.05
N SER A 2 -84.61 -71.24 -74.17
CA SER A 2 -84.63 -71.19 -72.72
C SER A 2 -83.27 -70.69 -72.22
N ASN A 3 -83.31 -69.80 -71.21
CA ASN A 3 -82.15 -69.30 -70.47
C ASN A 3 -81.46 -70.46 -69.74
N LYS A 4 -80.16 -70.66 -69.97
CA LYS A 4 -79.32 -71.41 -69.03
C LYS A 4 -78.94 -70.48 -67.88
N MET A 5 -79.57 -70.71 -66.73
CA MET A 5 -79.25 -70.04 -65.46
C MET A 5 -77.78 -70.23 -65.10
N LEU A 6 -77.14 -69.14 -64.67
CA LEU A 6 -75.93 -69.21 -63.86
C LEU A 6 -76.30 -69.78 -62.49
N TYR A 7 -75.67 -70.89 -62.14
CA TYR A 7 -75.76 -71.48 -60.81
C TYR A 7 -74.78 -70.75 -59.88
N ILE A 8 -75.32 -70.12 -58.82
CA ILE A 8 -74.54 -69.60 -57.70
C ILE A 8 -74.78 -70.56 -56.53
N PRO A 9 -73.77 -71.31 -56.06
CA PRO A 9 -73.93 -72.24 -54.96
C PRO A 9 -74.14 -71.49 -53.64
N THR A 10 -75.12 -71.92 -52.85
CA THR A 10 -75.34 -71.43 -51.48
C THR A 10 -74.56 -72.27 -50.46
N ASN A 11 -74.01 -71.59 -49.46
CA ASN A 11 -73.19 -72.12 -48.37
C ASN A 11 -73.89 -73.21 -47.55
N SER A 12 -73.65 -74.48 -47.89
CA SER A 12 -73.61 -75.58 -46.93
C SER A 12 -72.85 -76.74 -47.59
N ASP A 13 -71.80 -77.23 -46.92
CA ASP A 13 -71.02 -78.45 -47.26
C ASP A 13 -69.60 -78.27 -47.83
N TYR A 14 -68.78 -77.39 -47.24
CA TYR A 14 -67.31 -77.53 -47.28
C TYR A 14 -66.69 -77.20 -45.92
N PRO A 15 -66.06 -78.17 -45.21
CA PRO A 15 -65.20 -77.86 -44.08
C PRO A 15 -63.83 -77.40 -44.62
N ASN A 16 -63.42 -76.22 -44.17
CA ASN A 16 -62.09 -75.61 -44.35
C ASN A 16 -61.72 -75.13 -45.76
N SER A 17 -62.42 -74.12 -46.29
CA SER A 17 -61.76 -73.11 -47.13
C SER A 17 -61.50 -71.87 -46.30
N VAL A 18 -60.22 -71.56 -46.09
CA VAL A 18 -59.80 -70.35 -45.38
C VAL A 18 -60.24 -69.15 -46.22
N ASN A 19 -61.06 -68.28 -45.65
CA ASN A 19 -61.56 -67.09 -46.34
C ASN A 19 -60.36 -66.16 -46.68
N PRO A 20 -60.06 -65.88 -47.97
CA PRO A 20 -58.91 -65.07 -48.37
C PRO A 20 -58.88 -63.67 -47.75
N LEU A 21 -60.06 -63.11 -47.42
CA LEU A 21 -60.18 -61.83 -46.71
C LEU A 21 -59.67 -61.93 -45.26
N VAL A 22 -59.84 -63.08 -44.60
CA VAL A 22 -59.38 -63.29 -43.23
C VAL A 22 -57.86 -63.42 -43.19
N GLU A 23 -57.25 -64.09 -44.17
CA GLU A 23 -55.78 -64.13 -44.31
C GLU A 23 -55.20 -62.75 -44.63
N PHE A 24 -55.85 -61.99 -45.53
CA PHE A 24 -55.43 -60.62 -45.85
C PHE A 24 -55.48 -59.69 -44.63
N VAL A 25 -56.54 -59.78 -43.82
CA VAL A 25 -56.65 -59.00 -42.57
C VAL A 25 -55.55 -59.39 -41.57
N LYS A 26 -55.27 -60.69 -41.39
CA LYS A 26 -54.18 -61.15 -40.52
C LYS A 26 -52.80 -60.68 -40.99
N ASP A 27 -52.54 -60.67 -42.30
CA ASP A 27 -51.28 -60.17 -42.86
C ASP A 27 -51.12 -58.66 -42.64
N LEU A 28 -52.22 -57.88 -42.77
CA LEU A 28 -52.21 -56.46 -42.43
C LEU A 28 -51.96 -56.20 -40.94
N GLU A 29 -52.54 -57.02 -40.05
CA GLU A 29 -52.29 -56.94 -38.61
C GLU A 29 -50.83 -57.25 -38.26
N MET A 30 -50.26 -58.30 -38.84
CA MET A 30 -48.83 -58.63 -38.66
C MET A 30 -47.92 -57.51 -39.18
N LYS A 31 -48.22 -56.94 -40.35
CA LYS A 31 -47.44 -55.81 -40.89
C LYS A 31 -47.53 -54.59 -40.00
N LYS A 32 -48.73 -54.28 -39.48
CA LYS A 32 -48.94 -53.19 -38.52
C LYS A 32 -48.13 -53.40 -37.24
N GLU A 33 -48.12 -54.61 -36.70
CA GLU A 33 -47.36 -54.93 -35.49
C GLU A 33 -45.85 -54.90 -35.73
N THR A 34 -45.41 -55.37 -36.90
CA THR A 34 -44.01 -55.27 -37.32
C THR A 34 -43.55 -53.81 -37.43
N LEU A 35 -44.36 -52.96 -38.05
CA LEU A 35 -44.12 -51.52 -38.15
C LEU A 35 -44.07 -50.85 -36.78
N ARG A 36 -45.00 -51.21 -35.89
CA ARG A 36 -45.05 -50.69 -34.51
C ARG A 36 -43.79 -51.06 -33.73
N ASN A 37 -43.34 -52.31 -33.83
CA ASN A 37 -42.14 -52.79 -33.16
C ASN A 37 -40.88 -52.13 -33.73
N ALA A 38 -40.78 -51.96 -35.04
CA ALA A 38 -39.67 -51.25 -35.67
C ALA A 38 -39.61 -49.78 -35.24
N TYR A 39 -40.76 -49.11 -35.12
CA TYR A 39 -40.85 -47.74 -34.63
C TYR A 39 -40.41 -47.64 -33.16
N ASN A 40 -40.93 -48.51 -32.29
CA ASN A 40 -40.57 -48.53 -30.87
C ASN A 40 -39.08 -48.80 -30.66
N ASN A 41 -38.49 -49.75 -31.39
CA ASN A 41 -37.05 -50.02 -31.31
C ASN A 41 -36.21 -48.83 -31.76
N LYS A 42 -36.65 -48.11 -32.82
CA LYS A 42 -35.95 -46.90 -33.26
C LYS A 42 -36.05 -45.78 -32.22
N LEU A 43 -37.19 -45.65 -31.56
CA LEU A 43 -37.39 -44.68 -30.49
C LEU A 43 -36.48 -44.97 -29.28
N ILE A 44 -36.38 -46.24 -28.88
CA ILE A 44 -35.49 -46.69 -27.79
C ILE A 44 -34.02 -46.40 -28.16
N ASN A 45 -33.58 -46.79 -29.36
CA ASN A 45 -32.21 -46.52 -29.81
C ASN A 45 -31.87 -45.02 -29.82
N LEU A 46 -32.83 -44.17 -30.22
CA LEU A 46 -32.64 -42.72 -30.20
C LEU A 46 -32.60 -42.16 -28.76
N GLN A 47 -33.41 -42.71 -27.85
CA GLN A 47 -33.33 -42.36 -26.43
C GLN A 47 -31.98 -42.77 -25.82
N ASP A 48 -31.52 -44.00 -26.10
CA ASP A 48 -30.23 -44.51 -25.59
C ASP A 48 -29.05 -43.69 -26.12
N GLN A 49 -29.09 -43.26 -27.39
CA GLN A 49 -28.10 -42.35 -27.96
C GLN A 49 -28.06 -41.00 -27.22
N VAL A 50 -29.23 -40.39 -26.95
CA VAL A 50 -29.32 -39.12 -26.22
C VAL A 50 -28.87 -39.26 -24.76
N TYR A 51 -29.22 -40.37 -24.09
CA TYR A 51 -28.80 -40.64 -22.71
C TYR A 51 -27.30 -40.95 -22.59
N SER A 52 -26.69 -41.60 -23.58
CA SER A 52 -25.24 -41.87 -23.59
C SER A 52 -24.42 -40.57 -23.59
N HIS A 53 -24.86 -39.56 -24.35
CA HIS A 53 -24.17 -38.26 -24.43
C HIS A 53 -24.37 -37.36 -23.19
N GLN A 54 -25.43 -37.54 -22.40
CA GLN A 54 -25.57 -36.84 -21.11
C GLN A 54 -24.53 -37.30 -20.09
N SER A 55 -24.12 -38.58 -20.15
CA SER A 55 -23.10 -39.11 -19.24
C SER A 55 -21.70 -38.57 -19.58
N ASP A 56 -21.40 -38.42 -20.87
CA ASP A 56 -20.13 -37.87 -21.34
C ASP A 56 -19.97 -36.38 -20.98
N ASP A 57 -21.03 -35.58 -21.14
CA ASP A 57 -21.04 -34.17 -20.75
C ASP A 57 -20.83 -33.97 -19.24
N ILE A 58 -21.40 -34.85 -18.41
CA ILE A 58 -21.21 -34.82 -16.94
C ILE A 58 -19.76 -35.16 -16.58
N ILE A 59 -19.17 -36.16 -17.24
CA ILE A 59 -17.77 -36.58 -17.03
C ILE A 59 -16.80 -35.48 -17.45
N LEU A 60 -17.01 -34.89 -18.64
CA LEU A 60 -16.23 -33.76 -19.15
C LEU A 60 -16.30 -32.55 -18.21
N LYS A 61 -17.50 -32.23 -17.70
CA LYS A 61 -17.68 -31.13 -16.75
C LYS A 61 -16.95 -31.39 -15.43
N GLN A 62 -17.00 -32.62 -14.91
CA GLN A 62 -16.26 -32.98 -13.70
C GLN A 62 -14.74 -32.92 -13.89
N GLN A 63 -14.23 -33.33 -15.05
CA GLN A 63 -12.81 -33.23 -15.38
C GLN A 63 -12.38 -31.76 -15.45
N LEU A 64 -13.15 -30.91 -16.14
CA LEU A 64 -12.88 -29.48 -16.23
C LEU A 64 -12.94 -28.79 -14.85
N ASP A 65 -13.94 -29.12 -14.03
CA ASP A 65 -14.06 -28.59 -12.66
C ASP A 65 -12.86 -29.00 -11.79
N ASN A 66 -12.35 -30.22 -11.96
CA ASN A 66 -11.17 -30.70 -11.23
C ASN A 66 -9.88 -30.02 -11.71
N GLU A 67 -9.72 -29.80 -13.02
CA GLU A 67 -8.58 -29.05 -13.56
C GLU A 67 -8.60 -27.60 -13.07
N ILE A 68 -9.74 -26.92 -13.15
CA ILE A 68 -9.89 -25.54 -12.65
C ILE A 68 -9.57 -25.46 -11.15
N LYS A 69 -10.06 -26.41 -10.33
CA LYS A 69 -9.73 -26.47 -8.90
C LYS A 69 -8.23 -26.65 -8.66
N ASN A 70 -7.56 -27.50 -9.43
CA ASN A 70 -6.12 -27.74 -9.28
C ASN A 70 -5.30 -26.51 -9.70
N TYR A 71 -5.70 -25.82 -10.78
CA TYR A 71 -5.09 -24.56 -11.19
C TYR A 71 -5.24 -23.49 -10.10
N LEU A 72 -6.45 -23.28 -9.58
CA LEU A 72 -6.72 -22.31 -8.53
C LEU A 72 -5.90 -22.59 -7.25
N LYS A 73 -5.78 -23.85 -6.85
CA LYS A 73 -4.97 -24.25 -5.70
C LYS A 73 -3.48 -23.96 -5.90
N THR A 74 -2.96 -24.28 -7.09
CA THR A 74 -1.55 -24.03 -7.44
C THR A 74 -1.26 -22.53 -7.46
N ASP A 75 -2.21 -21.73 -7.95
CA ASP A 75 -2.09 -20.28 -8.00
C ASP A 75 -2.15 -19.66 -6.59
N GLU A 76 -3.04 -20.15 -5.72
CA GLU A 76 -3.12 -19.69 -4.33
C GLU A 76 -1.82 -19.98 -3.55
N GLU A 77 -1.22 -21.16 -3.76
CA GLU A 77 0.09 -21.51 -3.18
C GLU A 77 1.23 -20.63 -3.74
N SER A 78 1.18 -20.28 -5.02
CA SER A 78 2.16 -19.40 -5.68
C SER A 78 2.06 -17.97 -5.14
N PHE A 79 0.84 -17.42 -5.02
CA PHE A 79 0.59 -16.09 -4.45
C PHE A 79 1.01 -16.02 -2.98
N LYS A 80 0.74 -17.07 -2.19
CA LYS A 80 1.17 -17.14 -0.79
C LYS A 80 2.69 -17.08 -0.68
N LYS A 81 3.42 -17.77 -1.56
CA LYS A 81 4.89 -17.74 -1.59
C LYS A 81 5.44 -16.37 -1.98
N ILE A 82 4.87 -15.73 -3.01
CA ILE A 82 5.24 -14.36 -3.43
C ILE A 82 5.03 -13.37 -2.29
N ARG A 83 3.88 -13.45 -1.61
CA ARG A 83 3.56 -12.59 -0.46
C ARG A 83 4.56 -12.77 0.68
N LEU A 84 4.92 -14.00 1.03
CA LEU A 84 5.90 -14.28 2.07
C LEU A 84 7.28 -13.70 1.73
N THR A 85 7.72 -13.80 0.48
CA THR A 85 8.98 -13.20 0.02
C THR A 85 8.95 -11.68 0.14
N HIS A 86 7.88 -11.02 -0.31
CA HIS A 86 7.74 -9.57 -0.19
C HIS A 86 7.67 -9.10 1.26
N ASP A 87 6.95 -9.81 2.13
CA ASP A 87 6.89 -9.49 3.56
C ASP A 87 8.28 -9.59 4.21
N GLN A 88 9.12 -10.52 3.75
CA GLN A 88 10.48 -10.68 4.24
C GLN A 88 11.43 -9.60 3.70
N GLU A 89 11.29 -9.22 2.43
CA GLU A 89 12.01 -8.07 1.84
C GLU A 89 11.66 -6.76 2.54
N LEU A 90 10.37 -6.54 2.84
CA LEU A 90 9.91 -5.36 3.56
C LEU A 90 10.48 -5.30 4.98
N ARG A 91 10.54 -6.43 5.70
CA ARG A 91 11.21 -6.49 7.01
C ARG A 91 12.70 -6.17 6.91
N ASN A 92 13.39 -6.74 5.92
CA ASN A 92 14.82 -6.47 5.70
C ASN A 92 15.06 -4.99 5.37
N LEU A 93 14.22 -4.38 4.52
CA LEU A 93 14.28 -2.95 4.19
C LEU A 93 13.99 -2.07 5.42
N SER A 94 13.00 -2.44 6.23
CA SER A 94 12.67 -1.73 7.47
C SER A 94 13.83 -1.79 8.48
N ASP A 95 14.45 -2.95 8.66
CA ASP A 95 15.61 -3.13 9.54
C ASP A 95 16.84 -2.37 9.03
N GLN A 96 17.05 -2.33 7.71
CA GLN A 96 18.10 -1.51 7.11
C GLN A 96 17.83 -0.03 7.32
N HIS A 97 16.58 0.43 7.17
CA HIS A 97 16.21 1.82 7.41
C HIS A 97 16.47 2.22 8.86
N ILE A 98 16.05 1.40 9.84
CA ILE A 98 16.33 1.61 11.26
C ILE A 98 17.84 1.67 11.52
N LYS A 99 18.63 0.77 10.94
CA LYS A 99 20.11 0.80 11.05
C LYS A 99 20.72 2.05 10.42
N PHE A 100 20.17 2.54 9.31
CA PHE A 100 20.62 3.77 8.67
C PHE A 100 20.25 5.02 9.48
N GLU A 101 19.05 5.07 10.08
CA GLU A 101 18.64 6.13 11.00
C GLU A 101 19.53 6.16 12.25
N HIS A 102 19.81 5.00 12.85
CA HIS A 102 20.74 4.90 13.97
C HIS A 102 22.17 5.33 13.57
N LYS A 103 22.68 4.89 12.42
CA LYS A 103 24.00 5.31 11.93
C LYS A 103 24.08 6.79 11.56
N THR A 104 23.00 7.41 11.10
CA THR A 104 22.96 8.85 10.85
C THR A 104 22.84 9.64 12.15
N GLN A 105 22.24 9.10 13.21
CA GLN A 105 22.31 9.68 14.55
C GLN A 105 23.73 9.58 15.15
N GLU A 106 24.43 8.46 14.98
CA GLU A 106 25.80 8.27 15.48
C GLU A 106 26.87 9.03 14.67
N ASN A 107 26.61 9.35 13.39
CA ASN A 107 27.53 10.11 12.52
C ASN A 107 27.14 11.58 12.32
N LYS A 108 26.19 12.12 13.09
CA LYS A 108 26.09 13.57 13.21
C LYS A 108 27.40 14.06 13.81
N LYS A 109 28.24 14.68 12.97
CA LYS A 109 29.31 15.55 13.44
C LYS A 109 28.68 16.44 14.52
N ILE A 110 29.06 16.22 15.77
CA ILE A 110 28.75 17.16 16.85
C ILE A 110 29.47 18.42 16.39
N ASN A 111 28.72 19.37 15.82
CA ASN A 111 29.28 20.62 15.34
C ASN A 111 29.79 21.36 16.57
N ASN A 112 31.06 21.27 16.90
CA ASN A 112 31.62 21.91 18.10
C ASN A 112 31.71 23.43 17.91
N PHE A 113 30.55 24.08 17.95
CA PHE A 113 30.45 25.52 17.90
C PHE A 113 30.97 26.10 19.21
N THR A 114 31.86 27.09 19.11
CA THR A 114 32.47 27.80 20.24
C THR A 114 31.84 29.18 20.45
N GLY A 115 31.18 29.72 19.43
CA GLY A 115 30.56 31.03 19.48
C GLY A 115 29.50 31.21 18.40
N ILE A 116 28.71 32.27 18.55
CA ILE A 116 27.82 32.80 17.52
C ILE A 116 28.03 34.30 17.39
N LYS A 117 27.87 34.81 16.18
CA LYS A 117 27.94 36.24 15.86
C LYS A 117 26.67 36.70 15.16
N SER A 118 26.05 37.77 15.65
CA SER A 118 24.87 38.36 15.03
C SER A 118 25.20 38.91 13.64
N GLN A 119 24.33 38.65 12.66
CA GLN A 119 24.42 39.30 11.35
C GLN A 119 23.84 40.72 11.35
N TYR A 120 23.11 41.13 12.39
CA TYR A 120 22.49 42.45 12.48
C TYR A 120 23.43 43.52 13.06
N ASN A 121 24.10 43.20 14.18
CA ASN A 121 24.89 44.16 14.96
C ASN A 121 26.26 43.62 15.37
N ASP A 122 26.74 42.55 14.74
CA ASP A 122 28.04 41.93 15.02
C ASP A 122 28.25 41.46 16.48
N LEU A 123 27.18 41.35 17.28
CA LEU A 123 27.25 40.88 18.65
C LEU A 123 27.75 39.43 18.73
N ASP A 124 28.85 39.22 19.45
CA ASP A 124 29.47 37.91 19.69
C ASP A 124 29.02 37.32 21.03
N ILE A 125 28.61 36.05 21.01
CA ILE A 125 28.22 35.27 22.19
C ILE A 125 28.99 33.96 22.21
N ALA A 126 29.63 33.67 23.33
CA ALA A 126 30.35 32.42 23.52
C ALA A 126 29.38 31.26 23.81
N LEU A 127 29.73 30.07 23.34
CA LEU A 127 28.96 28.85 23.55
C LEU A 127 29.72 27.89 24.47
N LEU A 128 28.96 27.24 25.36
CA LEU A 128 29.43 26.08 26.10
C LEU A 128 28.60 24.86 25.71
N PRO A 129 29.18 23.65 25.66
CA PRO A 129 28.42 22.44 25.39
C PRO A 129 27.45 22.14 26.54
N HIS A 130 26.20 21.83 26.20
CA HIS A 130 25.22 21.30 27.14
C HIS A 130 25.38 19.76 27.27
N ASN A 131 24.85 19.15 28.33
CA ASN A 131 24.89 17.69 28.49
C ASN A 131 23.98 16.93 27.51
N HIS A 132 23.14 17.64 26.75
CA HIS A 132 22.28 17.02 25.74
C HIS A 132 22.97 17.10 24.38
N PRO A 133 22.94 16.03 23.56
CA PRO A 133 23.49 16.06 22.21
C PRO A 133 23.01 17.27 21.40
N ASP A 134 23.94 17.83 20.61
CA ASP A 134 23.74 18.98 19.71
C ASP A 134 23.09 20.21 20.37
N SER A 135 23.33 20.42 21.67
CA SER A 135 22.78 21.54 22.42
C SER A 135 23.87 22.34 23.13
N TYR A 136 23.63 23.64 23.27
CA TYR A 136 24.59 24.61 23.78
C TYR A 136 23.98 25.49 24.86
N GLN A 137 24.84 26.05 25.70
CA GLN A 137 24.54 27.14 26.62
C GLN A 137 25.12 28.43 26.06
N LEU A 138 24.33 29.50 26.06
CA LEU A 138 24.75 30.84 25.61
C LEU A 138 25.39 31.58 26.78
N THR A 139 26.67 31.96 26.66
CA THR A 139 27.42 32.60 27.74
C THR A 139 27.56 34.10 27.51
N ILE A 140 27.07 34.88 28.47
CA ILE A 140 27.08 36.35 28.46
C ILE A 140 27.63 36.79 29.82
N ASN A 141 28.75 37.51 29.84
CA ASN A 141 29.42 37.98 31.07
C ASN A 141 29.64 36.87 32.12
N ASN A 142 30.16 35.71 31.69
CA ASN A 142 30.39 34.52 32.52
C ASN A 142 29.14 33.91 33.18
N LYS A 143 27.96 34.29 32.73
CA LYS A 143 26.67 33.70 33.10
C LYS A 143 26.02 33.07 31.88
N CYS A 144 25.11 32.14 32.10
CA CYS A 144 24.36 31.51 31.03
C CYS A 144 22.96 32.09 30.91
N LEU A 145 22.50 32.27 29.67
CA LEU A 145 21.11 32.60 29.40
C LEU A 145 20.22 31.43 29.83
N SER A 146 19.23 31.71 30.67
CA SER A 146 18.24 30.76 31.17
C SER A 146 16.85 31.25 30.81
N VAL A 147 16.04 30.33 30.29
CA VAL A 147 14.65 30.57 29.86
C VAL A 147 13.71 29.87 30.83
N LYS A 148 12.85 30.61 31.52
CA LYS A 148 11.83 30.02 32.40
C LYS A 148 10.55 29.73 31.63
N ASP A 149 10.14 30.67 30.78
CA ASP A 149 8.97 30.58 29.91
C ASP A 149 9.18 31.42 28.63
N GLN A 150 8.13 31.61 27.82
CA GLN A 150 8.21 32.34 26.55
C GLN A 150 8.63 33.81 26.70
N ASN A 151 8.38 34.44 27.85
CA ASN A 151 8.62 35.87 28.08
C ASN A 151 9.58 36.15 29.26
N SER A 152 9.99 35.12 30.00
CA SER A 152 10.86 35.23 31.16
C SER A 152 12.18 34.52 30.90
N TYR A 153 13.23 35.32 30.76
CA TYR A 153 14.61 34.85 30.65
C TYR A 153 15.55 35.76 31.44
N GLY A 154 16.74 35.26 31.75
CA GLY A 154 17.74 36.02 32.48
C GLY A 154 19.07 35.31 32.54
N LEU A 155 20.06 35.97 33.16
CA LEU A 155 21.41 35.44 33.32
C LEU A 155 21.56 34.75 34.67
N VAL A 156 21.92 33.48 34.65
CA VAL A 156 22.12 32.63 35.84
C VAL A 156 23.49 31.94 35.79
N THR A 157 23.88 31.28 36.87
CA THR A 157 25.08 30.43 36.86
C THR A 157 24.93 29.31 35.85
N CYS A 158 25.95 29.11 35.02
CA CYS A 158 25.97 28.07 34.01
C CYS A 158 25.86 26.67 34.62
N ASN A 159 24.86 25.90 34.18
CA ASN A 159 24.65 24.51 34.57
C ASN A 159 24.29 23.67 33.35
N LYS A 160 25.22 22.81 32.91
CA LYS A 160 25.06 21.97 31.71
C LYS A 160 23.93 20.93 31.80
N TYR A 161 23.31 20.76 32.96
CA TYR A 161 22.17 19.87 33.19
C TYR A 161 20.84 20.62 33.28
N ASP A 162 20.87 21.95 33.27
CA ASP A 162 19.68 22.79 33.39
C ASP A 162 19.01 22.99 32.02
N ASN A 163 17.86 22.34 31.84
CA ASN A 163 17.08 22.41 30.60
C ASN A 163 16.66 23.84 30.22
N SER A 164 16.57 24.77 31.18
CA SER A 164 16.26 26.18 30.88
C SER A 164 17.39 26.88 30.12
N GLN A 165 18.61 26.35 30.18
CA GLN A 165 19.82 26.90 29.54
C GLN A 165 20.14 26.21 28.21
N ARG A 166 19.21 25.40 27.69
CA ARG A 166 19.43 24.54 26.53
C ARG A 166 18.99 25.21 25.23
N PHE A 167 19.94 25.50 24.36
CA PHE A 167 19.71 26.06 23.03
C PHE A 167 20.17 25.11 21.94
N LYS A 168 19.40 25.03 20.86
CA LYS A 168 19.75 24.31 19.64
C LYS A 168 20.17 25.30 18.57
N ILE A 169 21.23 24.96 17.85
CA ILE A 169 21.72 25.72 16.71
C ILE A 169 21.34 24.94 15.45
N SER A 170 20.51 25.55 14.60
CA SER A 170 20.08 24.98 13.32
C SER A 170 20.66 25.81 12.18
N SER A 171 21.41 25.18 11.29
CA SER A 171 21.92 25.85 10.08
C SER A 171 20.83 25.94 9.02
N ILE A 172 20.75 27.10 8.38
CA ILE A 172 19.87 27.42 7.26
C ILE A 172 20.77 27.73 6.05
N ASP A 173 20.96 26.73 5.20
CA ASP A 173 21.87 26.76 4.04
C ASP A 173 21.15 26.49 2.72
N SER A 174 19.85 26.24 2.77
CA SER A 174 19.01 25.84 1.64
C SER A 174 17.54 26.11 1.94
N ASP A 175 16.73 26.17 0.88
CA ASP A 175 15.28 26.31 1.01
C ASP A 175 14.65 25.14 1.78
N ALA A 176 15.16 23.92 1.59
CA ALA A 176 14.68 22.75 2.34
C ALA A 176 14.89 22.91 3.85
N ALA A 177 16.08 23.36 4.27
CA ALA A 177 16.36 23.66 5.67
C ALA A 177 15.50 24.80 6.20
N TYR A 178 15.25 25.83 5.38
CA TYR A 178 14.35 26.93 5.71
C TYR A 178 12.92 26.45 6.01
N TYR A 179 12.29 25.71 5.08
CA TYR A 179 10.92 25.22 5.26
C TYR A 179 10.78 24.29 6.47
N ASP A 180 11.75 23.42 6.71
CA ASP A 180 11.77 22.52 7.86
C ASP A 180 11.82 23.28 9.20
N GLN A 181 12.72 24.27 9.32
CA GLN A 181 12.93 24.98 10.59
C GLN A 181 11.79 25.94 10.95
N TYR A 182 11.17 26.59 9.96
CA TYR A 182 10.03 27.49 10.17
C TYR A 182 8.66 26.78 10.07
N LYS A 183 8.63 25.49 9.70
CA LYS A 183 7.41 24.70 9.47
C LYS A 183 6.47 25.32 8.42
N LEU A 184 7.06 25.88 7.38
CA LEU A 184 6.34 26.58 6.31
C LEU A 184 6.10 25.65 5.13
N LYS A 185 5.10 25.97 4.31
CA LYS A 185 4.89 25.28 3.03
C LYS A 185 5.90 25.81 1.99
N PRO A 186 6.31 24.99 1.00
CA PRO A 186 7.27 25.36 -0.05
C PRO A 186 6.92 26.59 -0.91
N ASP A 187 5.70 27.10 -0.73
CA ASP A 187 5.11 28.16 -1.55
C ASP A 187 5.45 29.56 -0.98
N GLU A 188 5.98 29.64 0.24
CA GLU A 188 6.37 30.88 0.92
C GLU A 188 7.80 31.28 0.57
N LYS A 189 7.97 32.35 -0.22
CA LYS A 189 9.30 32.81 -0.68
C LYS A 189 10.15 33.33 0.48
N HIS A 190 11.33 32.74 0.66
CA HIS A 190 12.42 33.32 1.44
C HIS A 190 12.91 34.62 0.77
N GLN A 191 13.14 35.67 1.55
CA GLN A 191 13.64 36.98 1.05
C GLN A 191 15.07 37.29 1.49
N GLY A 192 15.83 36.28 1.94
CA GLY A 192 17.20 36.44 2.45
C GLY A 192 18.27 35.74 1.64
N ALA A 193 19.52 36.06 1.99
CA ALA A 193 20.67 35.27 1.59
C ALA A 193 20.90 34.14 2.61
N PHE A 194 21.13 32.93 2.11
CA PHE A 194 21.84 31.89 2.84
C PHE A 194 23.35 32.23 2.87
N SER A 195 24.16 31.74 3.81
CA SER A 195 23.87 30.82 4.92
C SER A 195 23.81 31.56 6.26
N TYR A 196 22.94 31.11 7.16
CA TYR A 196 22.87 31.61 8.54
C TYR A 196 22.45 30.49 9.50
N ASN A 197 22.49 30.75 10.80
CA ASN A 197 22.03 29.84 11.84
C ASN A 197 20.90 30.49 12.64
N LEU A 198 19.96 29.66 13.06
CA LEU A 198 18.92 29.99 14.03
C LEU A 198 19.28 29.38 15.38
N ILE A 199 19.12 30.17 16.44
CA ILE A 199 19.39 29.76 17.81
C ILE A 199 18.06 29.66 18.54
N LYS A 200 17.64 28.45 18.86
CA LYS A 200 16.30 28.17 19.38
C LYS A 200 16.37 27.64 20.81
N SER A 201 15.59 28.23 21.71
CA SER A 201 15.39 27.68 23.05
C SER A 201 14.69 26.33 22.93
N SER A 202 15.27 25.30 23.54
CA SER A 202 14.65 23.97 23.58
C SER A 202 13.41 23.92 24.48
N LEU A 203 13.30 24.85 25.44
CA LEU A 203 12.18 24.90 26.39
C LEU A 203 10.96 25.63 25.80
N SER A 204 11.15 26.85 25.29
CA SER A 204 10.03 27.68 24.82
C SER A 204 9.79 27.57 23.31
N GLY A 205 10.77 27.08 22.55
CA GLY A 205 10.75 27.11 21.09
C GLY A 205 10.94 28.51 20.49
N ALA A 206 11.19 29.54 21.31
CA ALA A 206 11.51 30.88 20.84
C ALA A 206 12.94 30.95 20.26
N CYS A 207 13.16 31.86 19.32
CA CYS A 207 14.45 32.12 18.70
C CYS A 207 15.14 33.32 19.37
N LEU A 208 16.47 33.27 19.41
CA LEU A 208 17.31 34.35 19.89
C LEU A 208 17.30 35.48 18.85
N GLU A 209 16.94 36.66 19.30
CA GLU A 209 16.89 37.90 18.53
C GLU A 209 17.79 38.93 19.21
N THR A 210 18.41 39.79 18.41
CA THR A 210 19.12 40.97 18.92
C THR A 210 18.71 42.23 18.17
N ASP A 211 18.66 43.33 18.89
CA ASP A 211 18.45 44.67 18.34
C ASP A 211 19.45 45.66 18.98
N GLU A 212 19.19 46.96 18.87
CA GLU A 212 20.02 48.02 19.48
C GLU A 212 19.98 48.01 21.02
N ASP A 213 18.88 47.53 21.62
CA ASP A 213 18.61 47.56 23.05
C ASP A 213 19.10 46.28 23.78
N GLY A 214 19.32 45.18 23.03
CA GLY A 214 19.99 44.00 23.58
C GLY A 214 19.59 42.66 22.97
N LEU A 215 19.36 41.67 23.84
CA LEU A 215 19.07 40.28 23.50
C LEU A 215 17.67 39.87 23.96
N TYR A 216 16.95 39.21 23.07
CA TYR A 216 15.57 38.81 23.26
C TYR A 216 15.29 37.39 22.81
N LEU A 217 14.24 36.82 23.39
CA LEU A 217 13.62 35.60 22.88
C LEU A 217 12.27 35.96 22.29
N LYS A 218 12.11 35.71 21.00
CA LYS A 218 10.92 36.03 20.23
C LYS A 218 10.47 34.81 19.42
N PRO A 219 9.21 34.78 18.94
CA PRO A 219 8.81 33.79 17.94
C PRO A 219 9.78 33.78 16.77
N CYS A 220 10.13 32.59 16.30
CA CYS A 220 11.06 32.42 15.18
C CYS A 220 10.48 33.03 13.90
N LYS A 221 11.20 33.99 13.32
CA LYS A 221 10.84 34.69 12.08
C LYS A 221 12.06 34.83 11.20
N ASP A 222 11.82 34.89 9.88
CA ASP A 222 12.88 35.16 8.92
C ASP A 222 13.24 36.65 8.88
N VAL A 223 13.96 37.10 9.91
CA VAL A 223 14.43 38.49 10.05
C VAL A 223 15.92 38.50 10.36
N ILE A 224 16.63 39.51 9.86
CA ILE A 224 18.10 39.63 10.02
C ILE A 224 18.53 39.61 11.50
N ASN A 225 17.70 40.16 12.39
CA ASN A 225 17.90 40.21 13.84
C ASN A 225 17.92 38.83 14.52
N GLN A 226 17.44 37.78 13.85
CA GLN A 226 17.47 36.38 14.33
C GLN A 226 18.50 35.53 13.58
N ARG A 227 19.33 36.12 12.71
CA ARG A 227 20.34 35.40 11.92
C ARG A 227 21.71 35.48 12.57
N TRP A 228 22.31 34.31 12.78
CA TRP A 228 23.57 34.16 13.50
C TRP A 228 24.59 33.38 12.67
N ASN A 229 25.85 33.78 12.72
CA ASN A 229 26.97 33.02 12.17
C ASN A 229 27.63 32.23 13.29
N ALA A 230 27.59 30.91 13.23
CA ALA A 230 28.23 30.06 14.22
C ALA A 230 29.71 29.85 13.89
N SER A 231 30.58 30.00 14.88
CA SER A 231 32.02 29.78 14.76
C SER A 231 32.40 28.42 15.34
N ASN A 232 33.26 27.70 14.63
CA ASN A 232 33.81 26.42 15.08
C ASN A 232 35.23 26.61 15.61
N SER A 233 35.62 25.80 16.60
CA SER A 233 37.00 25.76 17.13
C SER A 233 38.07 25.52 16.05
N ASN A 234 37.69 24.97 14.89
CA ASN A 234 38.61 24.60 13.82
C ASN A 234 38.96 25.75 12.84
N ASN A 235 38.40 26.95 13.02
CA ASN A 235 38.70 28.11 12.17
C ASN A 235 39.71 29.10 12.78
N MET A 236 40.37 28.74 13.89
CA MET A 236 41.52 29.46 14.39
C MET A 236 42.78 28.98 13.65
N LYS A 237 42.90 29.34 12.36
CA LYS A 237 44.18 29.22 11.64
C LYS A 237 45.06 30.40 12.05
N CYS A 238 46.26 30.03 12.50
CA CYS A 238 47.38 30.90 12.86
C CYS A 238 47.75 31.89 11.77
#